data_AF-A0A0K1QA47-F1
#
_entry.id   AF-A0A0K1QA47-F1
#
_cell.length_a   1.000
_cell.length_b   1.000
_cell.length_c   1.000
_cell.angle_alpha   90.00
_cell.angle_beta   90.00
_cell.angle_gamma   90.00
#
_symmetry.space_group_name_H-M   'P 1'
#
loop_
_entity.id
_entity.type
_entity.pdbx_description
1 polymer ?
#
loop_
_entity_poly.entity_id
_entity_poly.type
_entity_poly.pdbx_seq_one_letter_code
_entity_poly.pdbx_strand_id
1 'polypeptide(L)'
;MPPSLSLVNIDSAEEAAYRLLRTGELDPEWVAGMLHAVTRENDDATRWSAKDFRTFHFATMYLPMRYSVWRNSTVRGNPATERSLERLIRGVELGLWTAAACTSPPEDSSPEERIVRLVLGSETPLTTAPSARQRWVSEYNDVLSEIARAREPGDAWPRWSAIALHFASFYLPIELPTDAGTDGTLPDSLRASLEQHVHADAVRRISYWLSLAGLPRDGAGLPSCAPRTLASLPIRTQTEVVLLRR
;
A
#
# COMPACT_ATOMS: atom_id res chain seq x y z
N MET A 1 -3.51 12.57 -32.72
CA MET A 1 -3.63 13.29 -31.44
C MET A 1 -3.96 12.27 -30.38
N PRO A 2 -3.16 12.10 -29.32
CA PRO A 2 -3.60 11.28 -28.19
C PRO A 2 -4.88 11.92 -27.62
N PRO A 3 -5.85 11.14 -27.13
CA PRO A 3 -7.01 11.69 -26.47
C PRO A 3 -6.54 12.57 -25.33
N SER A 4 -7.06 13.80 -25.30
CA SER A 4 -6.97 14.69 -24.14
C SER A 4 -7.44 13.89 -22.93
N LEU A 5 -6.51 13.53 -22.04
CA LEU A 5 -6.79 12.96 -20.71
C LEU A 5 -7.42 14.04 -19.82
N SER A 6 -8.47 14.70 -20.32
CA SER A 6 -9.26 15.67 -19.57
C SER A 6 -9.98 14.92 -18.47
N LEU A 7 -9.48 15.10 -17.24
CA LEU A 7 -10.20 14.89 -15.98
C LEU A 7 -10.93 13.56 -15.91
N VAL A 8 -10.18 12.46 -16.02
CA VAL A 8 -10.63 11.22 -15.37
C VAL A 8 -10.84 11.58 -13.90
N ASN A 9 -12.08 11.53 -13.43
CA ASN A 9 -12.42 11.83 -12.05
C ASN A 9 -11.91 10.69 -11.16
N ILE A 10 -10.63 10.75 -10.82
CA ILE A 10 -10.00 9.78 -9.91
C ILE A 10 -10.66 9.78 -8.53
N ASP A 11 -11.38 10.85 -8.17
CA ASP A 11 -12.12 10.97 -6.90
C ASP A 11 -13.31 10.00 -6.81
N SER A 12 -13.75 9.42 -7.93
CA SER A 12 -14.86 8.47 -7.96
C SER A 12 -14.43 7.03 -7.63
N ALA A 13 -13.53 6.84 -6.66
CA ALA A 13 -13.15 5.51 -6.17
C ALA A 13 -14.38 4.67 -5.74
N GLU A 14 -15.42 5.34 -5.24
CA GLU A 14 -16.72 4.74 -4.90
C GLU A 14 -17.46 4.20 -6.13
N GLU A 15 -17.45 4.92 -7.27
CA GLU A 15 -18.06 4.48 -8.52
C GLU A 15 -17.32 3.27 -9.11
N ALA A 16 -15.98 3.29 -9.07
CA ALA A 16 -15.18 2.13 -9.47
C ALA A 16 -15.50 0.90 -8.63
N ALA A 17 -15.64 1.06 -7.31
CA ALA A 17 -16.06 0.00 -6.41
C ALA A 17 -17.48 -0.51 -6.69
N TYR A 18 -18.42 0.41 -6.96
CA TYR A 18 -19.80 0.07 -7.28
C TYR A 18 -19.91 -0.72 -8.59
N ARG A 19 -19.20 -0.28 -9.65
CA ARG A 19 -19.13 -1.01 -10.93
C ARG A 19 -18.55 -2.41 -10.74
N LEU A 20 -17.45 -2.56 -10.01
CA LEU A 20 -16.87 -3.86 -9.71
C LEU A 20 -17.87 -4.79 -9.00
N LEU A 21 -18.58 -4.29 -7.98
CA LEU A 21 -19.57 -5.08 -7.24
C LEU A 21 -20.79 -5.46 -8.09
N ARG A 22 -21.18 -4.61 -9.03
CA ARG A 22 -22.40 -4.80 -9.83
C ARG A 22 -22.17 -5.64 -11.09
N THR A 23 -21.10 -5.35 -11.84
CA THR A 23 -20.85 -5.94 -13.16
C THR A 23 -19.55 -6.72 -13.25
N GLY A 24 -18.67 -6.63 -12.24
CA GLY A 24 -17.34 -7.23 -12.30
C GLY A 24 -16.42 -6.55 -13.29
N GLU A 25 -16.74 -5.31 -13.70
CA GLU A 25 -15.99 -4.52 -14.66
C GLU A 25 -15.28 -3.36 -13.97
N LEU A 26 -14.08 -3.08 -14.43
CA LEU A 26 -13.32 -1.91 -14.04
C LEU A 26 -13.07 -1.03 -15.27
N ASP A 27 -13.27 0.27 -15.11
CA ASP A 27 -13.11 1.22 -16.20
C ASP A 27 -11.62 1.39 -16.57
N PRO A 28 -11.19 1.05 -17.80
CA PRO A 28 -9.80 1.17 -18.21
C PRO A 28 -9.29 2.62 -18.22
N GLU A 29 -10.17 3.60 -18.49
CA GLU A 29 -9.79 5.02 -18.47
C GLU A 29 -9.55 5.49 -17.03
N TRP A 30 -10.37 5.02 -16.09
CA TRP A 30 -10.15 5.26 -14.66
C TRP A 30 -8.82 4.69 -14.19
N VAL A 31 -8.49 3.46 -14.59
CA VAL A 31 -7.17 2.84 -14.30
C VAL A 31 -6.03 3.66 -14.90
N ALA A 32 -6.15 4.10 -16.15
CA ALA A 32 -5.13 4.94 -16.78
C ALA A 32 -4.96 6.28 -16.06
N GLY A 33 -6.05 6.92 -15.62
CA GLY A 33 -6.03 8.14 -14.81
C GLY A 33 -5.33 7.94 -13.48
N MET A 34 -5.59 6.84 -12.77
CA MET A 34 -4.92 6.49 -11.52
C MET A 34 -3.40 6.31 -11.70
N LEU A 35 -3.00 5.58 -12.73
CA LEU A 35 -1.59 5.38 -13.07
C LEU A 35 -0.90 6.70 -13.46
N HIS A 36 -1.63 7.60 -14.12
CA HIS A 36 -1.11 8.93 -14.43
C HIS A 36 -0.98 9.80 -13.18
N ALA A 37 -1.99 9.81 -12.30
CA ALA A 37 -2.02 10.62 -11.09
C ALA A 37 -0.86 10.28 -10.14
N VAL A 38 -0.64 8.99 -9.85
CA VAL A 38 0.46 8.56 -8.97
C VAL A 38 1.85 8.92 -9.52
N THR A 39 1.99 9.06 -10.86
CA THR A 39 3.25 9.51 -11.48
C THR A 39 3.41 11.03 -11.47
N ARG A 40 2.31 11.79 -11.57
CA ARG A 40 2.30 13.27 -11.61
C ARG A 40 2.45 13.91 -10.24
N GLU A 41 1.90 13.31 -9.20
CA GLU A 41 1.95 13.87 -7.84
C GLU A 41 3.37 13.94 -7.24
N ASN A 42 4.39 13.56 -7.99
CA ASN A 42 5.79 13.70 -7.62
C ASN A 42 6.29 15.14 -7.45
N ASP A 43 5.49 16.16 -7.80
CA ASP A 43 5.95 17.56 -7.84
C ASP A 43 6.10 18.24 -6.44
N ASP A 44 5.27 17.93 -5.43
CA ASP A 44 5.59 18.21 -4.02
C ASP A 44 6.30 16.99 -3.44
N ALA A 45 7.62 16.98 -3.52
CA ALA A 45 8.43 15.78 -3.36
C ALA A 45 8.22 15.05 -2.03
N THR A 46 7.82 15.73 -0.95
CA THR A 46 7.90 15.14 0.41
C THR A 46 6.57 14.72 1.01
N ARG A 47 5.44 15.15 0.42
CA ARG A 47 4.10 14.88 0.97
C ARG A 47 3.12 14.42 -0.10
N TRP A 48 2.05 13.77 0.35
CA TRP A 48 0.85 13.51 -0.44
C TRP A 48 -0.33 14.20 0.20
N SER A 49 -1.27 14.70 -0.61
CA SER A 49 -2.56 15.08 -0.05
C SER A 49 -3.20 13.86 0.62
N ALA A 50 -3.94 14.08 1.72
CA ALA A 50 -4.61 12.97 2.41
C ALA A 50 -5.60 12.26 1.48
N LYS A 51 -6.23 13.00 0.58
CA LYS A 51 -7.20 12.48 -0.38
C LYS A 51 -6.53 11.55 -1.39
N ASP A 52 -5.45 11.98 -2.02
CA ASP A 52 -4.83 11.22 -3.10
C ASP A 52 -4.20 9.94 -2.56
N PHE A 53 -3.48 10.02 -1.44
CA PHE A 53 -2.94 8.83 -0.80
C PHE A 53 -4.02 7.82 -0.43
N ARG A 54 -5.17 8.27 0.11
CA ARG A 54 -6.31 7.40 0.39
C ARG A 54 -6.86 6.75 -0.87
N THR A 55 -6.95 7.49 -1.97
CA THR A 55 -7.42 6.97 -3.25
C THR A 55 -6.48 5.90 -3.79
N PHE A 56 -5.16 6.11 -3.75
CA PHE A 56 -4.17 5.09 -4.13
C PHE A 56 -4.23 3.86 -3.23
N HIS A 57 -4.20 4.08 -1.92
CA HIS A 57 -4.31 3.02 -0.91
C HIS A 57 -5.61 2.21 -1.09
N PHE A 58 -6.74 2.89 -1.34
CA PHE A 58 -8.01 2.25 -1.62
C PHE A 58 -7.96 1.38 -2.87
N ALA A 59 -7.37 1.93 -3.95
CA ALA A 59 -7.29 1.28 -5.24
C ALA A 59 -6.47 -0.01 -5.21
N THR A 60 -5.35 -0.04 -4.49
CA THR A 60 -4.50 -1.23 -4.44
C THR A 60 -4.99 -2.30 -3.47
N MET A 61 -5.71 -1.89 -2.41
CA MET A 61 -6.08 -2.81 -1.32
C MET A 61 -7.54 -3.26 -1.34
N TYR A 62 -8.48 -2.36 -1.64
CA TYR A 62 -9.90 -2.62 -1.45
C TYR A 62 -10.66 -2.89 -2.76
N LEU A 63 -10.25 -2.31 -3.89
CA LEU A 63 -10.88 -2.67 -5.19
C LEU A 63 -10.75 -4.16 -5.53
N PRO A 64 -9.59 -4.82 -5.35
CA PRO A 64 -9.47 -6.25 -5.61
C PRO A 64 -10.37 -7.09 -4.70
N MET A 65 -10.60 -6.65 -3.46
CA MET A 65 -11.55 -7.28 -2.54
C MET A 65 -12.99 -7.15 -3.05
N ARG A 66 -13.39 -5.97 -3.56
CA ARG A 66 -14.73 -5.79 -4.17
C ARG A 66 -14.93 -6.72 -5.37
N TYR A 67 -13.92 -6.85 -6.21
CA TYR A 67 -13.95 -7.81 -7.31
C TYR A 67 -14.05 -9.27 -6.82
N SER A 68 -13.29 -9.66 -5.80
CA SER A 68 -13.40 -11.00 -5.19
C SER A 68 -14.83 -11.30 -4.70
N VAL A 69 -15.51 -10.33 -4.09
CA VAL A 69 -16.92 -10.48 -3.65
C VAL A 69 -17.82 -10.77 -4.85
N TRP A 70 -17.73 -9.95 -5.91
CA TRP A 70 -18.51 -10.17 -7.12
C TRP A 70 -18.23 -11.53 -7.78
N ARG A 71 -16.95 -11.89 -7.93
CA ARG A 71 -16.50 -13.17 -8.51
C ARG A 71 -17.09 -14.36 -7.75
N ASN A 72 -17.09 -14.30 -6.41
CA ASN A 72 -17.64 -15.36 -5.58
C ASN A 72 -19.18 -15.43 -5.67
N SER A 73 -19.86 -14.28 -5.83
CA SER A 73 -21.32 -14.24 -5.96
C SER A 73 -21.84 -14.79 -7.30
N THR A 74 -21.02 -14.71 -8.35
CA THR A 74 -21.42 -15.10 -9.72
C THR A 74 -20.79 -16.43 -10.18
N VAL A 75 -19.82 -16.95 -9.43
CA VAL A 75 -18.99 -18.13 -9.80
C VAL A 75 -18.35 -17.96 -11.19
N ARG A 76 -18.06 -16.70 -11.57
CA ARG A 76 -17.47 -16.33 -12.86
C ARG A 76 -16.34 -15.33 -12.64
N GLY A 77 -15.34 -15.38 -13.51
CA GLY A 77 -14.27 -14.37 -13.57
C GLY A 77 -14.45 -13.45 -14.77
N ASN A 78 -13.83 -12.27 -14.70
CA ASN A 78 -13.64 -11.33 -15.79
C ASN A 78 -12.13 -11.13 -16.02
N PRO A 79 -11.51 -11.84 -16.98
CA PRO A 79 -10.08 -11.75 -17.23
C PRO A 79 -9.59 -10.34 -17.62
N ALA A 80 -10.45 -9.51 -18.21
CA ALA A 80 -10.10 -8.14 -18.54
C ALA A 80 -9.98 -7.27 -17.28
N THR A 81 -10.90 -7.44 -16.34
CA THR A 81 -10.85 -6.79 -15.02
C THR A 81 -9.67 -7.29 -14.21
N GLU A 82 -9.39 -8.59 -14.21
CA GLU A 82 -8.24 -9.18 -13.48
C GLU A 82 -6.91 -8.58 -13.96
N ARG A 83 -6.70 -8.49 -15.28
CA ARG A 83 -5.54 -7.81 -15.86
C ARG A 83 -5.49 -6.32 -15.51
N SER A 84 -6.65 -5.66 -15.47
CA SER A 84 -6.73 -4.23 -15.14
C SER A 84 -6.39 -3.97 -13.67
N LEU A 85 -6.87 -4.83 -12.76
CA LEU A 85 -6.53 -4.80 -11.34
C LEU A 85 -5.04 -5.10 -11.12
N GLU A 86 -4.49 -6.13 -11.77
CA GLU A 86 -3.06 -6.41 -11.68
C GLU A 86 -2.23 -5.19 -12.12
N ARG A 87 -2.56 -4.62 -13.28
CA ARG A 87 -1.88 -3.42 -13.80
C ARG A 87 -2.00 -2.23 -12.86
N LEU A 88 -3.19 -2.00 -12.31
CA LEU A 88 -3.46 -0.93 -11.34
C LEU A 88 -2.62 -1.11 -10.09
N ILE A 89 -2.67 -2.30 -9.46
CA ILE A 89 -1.93 -2.60 -8.23
C ILE A 89 -0.44 -2.42 -8.48
N ARG A 90 0.14 -3.08 -9.49
CA ARG A 90 1.58 -2.96 -9.78
C ARG A 90 1.99 -1.52 -10.03
N GLY A 91 1.24 -0.80 -10.87
CA GLY A 91 1.62 0.56 -11.26
C GLY A 91 1.47 1.58 -10.13
N VAL A 92 0.40 1.49 -9.33
CA VAL A 92 0.21 2.37 -8.17
C VAL A 92 1.24 2.07 -7.08
N GLU A 93 1.47 0.79 -6.75
CA GLU A 93 2.47 0.41 -5.75
C GLU A 93 3.88 0.87 -6.15
N LEU A 94 4.29 0.61 -7.40
CA LEU A 94 5.58 1.09 -7.90
C LEU A 94 5.66 2.62 -7.87
N GLY A 95 4.57 3.30 -8.21
CA GLY A 95 4.48 4.76 -8.15
C GLY A 95 4.68 5.29 -6.74
N LEU A 96 3.97 4.74 -5.74
CA LEU A 96 4.09 5.12 -4.34
C LEU A 96 5.50 4.90 -3.78
N TRP A 97 6.09 3.73 -4.04
CA TRP A 97 7.45 3.43 -3.57
C TRP A 97 8.51 4.29 -4.27
N THR A 98 8.36 4.55 -5.58
CA THR A 98 9.25 5.45 -6.32
C THR A 98 9.18 6.87 -5.76
N ALA A 99 7.96 7.37 -5.56
CA ALA A 99 7.71 8.70 -5.03
C ALA A 99 8.29 8.89 -3.61
N ALA A 100 8.23 7.87 -2.75
CA ALA A 100 8.89 7.90 -1.44
C ALA A 100 10.42 7.90 -1.59
N ALA A 101 10.96 7.00 -2.41
CA ALA A 101 12.40 6.82 -2.63
C ALA A 101 13.08 8.04 -3.29
N CYS A 102 12.33 8.89 -4.00
CA CYS A 102 12.84 10.17 -4.53
C CYS A 102 13.15 11.22 -3.44
N THR A 103 12.87 10.92 -2.16
CA THR A 103 13.15 11.81 -1.04
C THR A 103 13.83 11.07 0.10
N SER A 104 14.54 11.81 0.95
CA SER A 104 15.11 11.26 2.18
C SER A 104 14.02 11.07 3.24
N PRO A 105 14.11 9.99 4.05
CA PRO A 105 13.29 9.85 5.24
C PRO A 105 13.56 10.99 6.25
N PRO A 106 12.61 11.29 7.15
CA PRO A 106 12.84 12.28 8.21
C PRO A 106 13.93 11.82 9.19
N GLU A 107 14.71 12.77 9.72
CA GLU A 107 15.85 12.51 10.63
C GLU A 107 15.74 13.28 11.96
N ASP A 108 14.56 13.82 12.27
CA ASP A 108 14.33 14.82 13.33
C ASP A 108 13.83 14.24 14.67
N SER A 109 13.98 12.92 14.87
CA SER A 109 13.46 12.18 16.04
C SER A 109 11.94 12.37 16.31
N SER A 110 11.21 12.87 15.30
CA SER A 110 9.76 13.04 15.35
C SER A 110 9.03 11.70 15.47
N PRO A 111 7.75 11.69 15.89
CA PRO A 111 6.91 10.50 15.78
C PRO A 111 6.90 9.92 14.36
N GLU A 112 6.99 10.78 13.34
CA GLU A 112 7.09 10.43 11.93
C GLU A 112 8.38 9.70 11.55
N GLU A 113 9.54 10.08 12.10
CA GLU A 113 10.78 9.32 11.95
C GLU A 113 10.70 7.98 12.67
N ARG A 114 10.20 7.99 13.92
CA ARG A 114 10.07 6.79 14.73
C ARG A 114 9.20 5.73 14.06
N ILE A 115 8.06 6.11 13.45
CA ILE A 115 7.20 5.14 12.77
C ILE A 115 7.86 4.57 11.51
N VAL A 116 8.63 5.37 10.78
CA VAL A 116 9.38 4.92 9.59
C VAL A 116 10.44 3.92 10.02
N ARG A 117 11.21 4.23 11.05
CA ARG A 117 12.25 3.34 11.58
C ARG A 117 11.69 2.04 12.13
N LEU A 118 10.59 2.11 12.91
CA LEU A 118 9.93 0.94 13.50
C LEU A 118 9.36 -0.01 12.45
N VAL A 119 8.88 0.49 11.31
CA VAL A 119 8.20 -0.34 10.31
C VAL A 119 9.13 -0.78 9.19
N LEU A 120 9.94 0.15 8.69
CA LEU A 120 10.78 -0.03 7.49
C LEU A 120 12.26 -0.16 7.81
N GLY A 121 12.71 0.29 8.98
CA GLY A 121 14.11 0.22 9.41
C GLY A 121 14.50 -1.12 10.04
N SER A 122 15.63 -1.15 10.74
CA SER A 122 16.16 -2.34 11.42
C SER A 122 15.29 -2.85 12.58
N GLU A 123 14.42 -1.99 13.11
CA GLU A 123 13.47 -2.29 14.20
C GLU A 123 12.18 -2.97 13.70
N THR A 124 12.06 -3.20 12.39
CA THR A 124 10.91 -3.88 11.77
C THR A 124 10.59 -5.22 12.44
N PRO A 125 9.31 -5.59 12.65
CA PRO A 125 8.97 -6.80 13.39
C PRO A 125 9.30 -8.09 12.61
N LEU A 126 9.78 -7.94 11.37
CA LEU A 126 10.29 -8.99 10.50
C LEU A 126 11.67 -9.50 10.94
N THR A 127 12.48 -8.65 11.56
CA THR A 127 13.83 -8.98 12.05
C THR A 127 13.82 -9.31 13.54
N THR A 128 12.79 -8.89 14.27
CA THR A 128 12.69 -9.10 15.71
C THR A 128 12.35 -10.54 16.06
N ALA A 129 12.99 -11.06 17.11
CA ALA A 129 12.62 -12.34 17.70
C ALA A 129 11.13 -12.33 18.14
N PRO A 130 10.42 -13.48 18.10
CA PRO A 130 9.02 -13.55 18.53
C PRO A 130 8.77 -12.97 19.92
N SER A 131 9.72 -13.13 20.84
CA SER A 131 9.69 -12.57 22.20
C SER A 131 9.77 -11.03 22.27
N ALA A 132 10.30 -10.38 21.23
CA ALA A 132 10.38 -8.93 21.13
C ALA A 132 9.15 -8.31 20.43
N ARG A 133 8.32 -9.12 19.76
CA ARG A 133 7.15 -8.65 19.00
C ARG A 133 6.14 -7.89 19.87
N GLN A 134 5.92 -8.33 21.11
CA GLN A 134 4.98 -7.63 22.00
C GLN A 134 5.47 -6.23 22.39
N ARG A 135 6.79 -6.06 22.57
CA ARG A 135 7.39 -4.74 22.81
C ARG A 135 7.23 -3.84 21.59
N TRP A 136 7.52 -4.38 20.40
CA TRP A 136 7.31 -3.66 19.14
C TRP A 136 5.85 -3.22 18.97
N VAL A 137 4.88 -4.09 19.24
CA VAL A 137 3.44 -3.74 19.15
C VAL A 137 3.07 -2.61 20.11
N SER A 138 3.60 -2.62 21.34
CA SER A 138 3.37 -1.53 22.29
C SER A 138 3.93 -0.21 21.77
N GLU A 139 5.19 -0.21 21.35
CA GLU A 139 5.86 0.99 20.87
C GLU A 139 5.22 1.55 19.59
N TYR A 140 4.85 0.67 18.65
CA TYR A 140 4.11 1.02 17.45
C TYR A 140 2.81 1.76 17.79
N ASN A 141 2.03 1.24 18.74
CA ASN A 141 0.76 1.83 19.14
C ASN A 141 0.93 3.18 19.85
N ASP A 142 1.98 3.33 20.65
CA ASP A 142 2.30 4.59 21.32
C ASP A 142 2.65 5.66 20.29
N VAL A 143 3.55 5.36 19.34
CA VAL A 143 3.94 6.27 18.26
C VAL A 143 2.75 6.62 17.37
N LEU A 144 1.95 5.63 16.97
CA LEU A 144 0.76 5.85 16.15
C LEU A 144 -0.26 6.77 16.85
N SER A 145 -0.39 6.63 18.17
CA SER A 145 -1.25 7.48 18.99
C SER A 145 -0.70 8.90 19.16
N GLU A 146 0.62 9.08 19.18
CA GLU A 146 1.26 10.40 19.13
C GLU A 146 0.97 11.09 17.78
N ILE A 147 1.18 10.39 16.66
CA ILE A 147 0.87 10.89 15.30
C ILE A 147 -0.61 11.28 15.19
N ALA A 148 -1.52 10.43 15.66
CA ALA A 148 -2.96 10.69 15.58
C ALA A 148 -3.42 11.91 16.39
N ARG A 149 -2.70 12.27 17.46
CA ARG A 149 -2.97 13.46 18.27
C ARG A 149 -2.36 14.72 17.69
N ALA A 150 -1.21 14.61 17.02
CA ALA A 150 -0.50 15.74 16.45
C ALA A 150 -1.07 16.23 15.11
N ARG A 151 -1.79 15.36 14.39
CA ARG A 151 -2.29 15.63 13.03
C ARG A 151 -3.77 15.96 13.02
N GLU A 152 -4.13 16.97 12.24
CA GLU A 152 -5.52 17.32 11.97
C GLU A 152 -6.10 16.45 10.84
N PRO A 153 -7.42 16.17 10.87
CA PRO A 153 -8.06 15.46 9.78
C PRO A 153 -7.92 16.21 8.45
N GLY A 154 -7.46 15.49 7.42
CA GLY A 154 -7.24 16.06 6.08
C GLY A 154 -5.82 16.57 5.81
N ASP A 155 -4.95 16.63 6.82
CA ASP A 155 -3.55 17.04 6.65
C ASP A 155 -2.79 16.16 5.64
N ALA A 156 -2.04 16.81 4.74
CA ALA A 156 -1.15 16.12 3.82
C ALA A 156 -0.14 15.25 4.57
N TRP A 157 0.01 13.98 4.17
CA TRP A 157 0.89 13.01 4.80
C TRP A 157 2.32 13.12 4.27
N PRO A 158 3.34 13.16 5.13
CA PRO A 158 4.71 12.88 4.72
C PRO A 158 4.77 11.51 4.04
N ARG A 159 5.42 11.42 2.87
CA ARG A 159 5.42 10.20 2.05
C ARG A 159 5.95 8.99 2.79
N TRP A 160 7.09 9.16 3.46
CA TRP A 160 7.72 8.10 4.25
C TRP A 160 6.83 7.59 5.38
N SER A 161 6.15 8.46 6.11
CA SER A 161 5.20 8.04 7.15
C SER A 161 3.99 7.32 6.55
N ALA A 162 3.42 7.84 5.46
CA ALA A 162 2.26 7.21 4.82
C ALA A 162 2.61 5.82 4.26
N ILE A 163 3.78 5.67 3.62
CA ILE A 163 4.21 4.38 3.07
C ILE A 163 4.58 3.39 4.18
N ALA A 164 5.13 3.85 5.31
CA ALA A 164 5.34 3.00 6.48
C ALA A 164 4.00 2.48 7.03
N LEU A 165 2.98 3.32 7.19
CA LEU A 165 1.66 2.89 7.65
C LEU A 165 0.97 1.95 6.64
N HIS A 166 1.10 2.22 5.34
CA HIS A 166 0.61 1.32 4.30
C HIS A 166 1.33 -0.04 4.33
N PHE A 167 2.64 -0.06 4.53
CA PHE A 167 3.43 -1.27 4.73
C PHE A 167 2.96 -2.05 5.96
N ALA A 168 2.77 -1.38 7.10
CA ALA A 168 2.28 -1.99 8.33
C ALA A 168 0.91 -2.64 8.17
N SER A 169 0.02 -2.00 7.39
CA SER A 169 -1.35 -2.46 7.18
C SER A 169 -1.43 -3.74 6.33
N PHE A 170 -0.61 -3.86 5.28
CA PHE A 170 -0.82 -4.89 4.25
C PHE A 170 0.37 -5.81 4.00
N TYR A 171 1.60 -5.36 4.28
CA TYR A 171 2.79 -6.15 4.02
C TYR A 171 3.16 -6.97 5.24
N LEU A 172 3.17 -6.36 6.44
CA LEU A 172 3.48 -7.07 7.68
C LEU A 172 2.62 -8.31 7.93
N PRO A 173 1.32 -8.35 7.61
CA PRO A 173 0.51 -9.56 7.76
C PRO A 173 0.93 -10.77 6.92
N ILE A 174 1.71 -10.58 5.84
CA ILE A 174 2.03 -11.63 4.86
C ILE A 174 3.39 -12.25 5.10
N GLU A 175 3.46 -13.50 5.55
CA GLU A 175 4.75 -14.18 5.73
C GLU A 175 5.54 -14.27 4.41
N LEU A 176 6.86 -14.06 4.51
CA LEU A 176 7.79 -14.24 3.41
C LEU A 176 8.15 -15.72 3.30
N PRO A 177 7.79 -16.44 2.23
CA PRO A 177 8.28 -17.79 2.00
C PRO A 177 9.81 -17.80 1.90
N THR A 178 10.45 -18.87 2.40
CA THR A 178 11.90 -19.06 2.32
C THR A 178 12.41 -19.00 0.88
N ASP A 179 11.64 -19.57 -0.05
CA ASP A 179 11.96 -19.66 -1.49
C ASP A 179 11.16 -18.66 -2.33
N ALA A 180 10.73 -17.54 -1.74
CA ALA A 180 9.99 -16.52 -2.48
C ALA A 180 10.86 -15.96 -3.61
N GLY A 181 10.64 -16.43 -4.85
CA GLY A 181 11.25 -15.87 -6.05
C GLY A 181 10.77 -14.44 -6.23
N THR A 182 11.61 -13.48 -5.85
CA THR A 182 11.32 -12.04 -5.90
C THR A 182 12.06 -11.32 -7.02
N ASP A 183 12.86 -12.04 -7.81
CA ASP A 183 13.72 -11.45 -8.84
C ASP A 183 12.91 -10.79 -9.96
N GLY A 184 13.33 -9.59 -10.36
CA GLY A 184 12.73 -8.82 -11.46
C GLY A 184 11.39 -8.13 -11.16
N THR A 185 10.86 -8.20 -9.93
CA THR A 185 9.56 -7.58 -9.57
C THR A 185 9.67 -6.09 -9.23
N LEU A 186 10.73 -5.71 -8.53
CA LEU A 186 11.13 -4.31 -8.30
C LEU A 186 12.19 -3.92 -9.33
N PRO A 187 12.04 -2.77 -10.02
CA PRO A 187 13.11 -2.22 -10.85
C PRO A 187 14.41 -2.04 -10.04
N ASP A 188 15.56 -2.38 -10.63
CA ASP A 188 16.85 -2.37 -9.91
C ASP A 188 17.20 -0.99 -9.34
N SER A 189 16.88 0.09 -10.08
CA SER A 189 17.09 1.46 -9.62
C SER A 189 16.26 1.79 -8.37
N LEU A 190 14.99 1.36 -8.34
CA LEU A 190 14.12 1.54 -7.20
C LEU A 190 14.60 0.69 -6.02
N ARG A 191 14.95 -0.58 -6.26
CA ARG A 191 15.50 -1.46 -5.23
C ARG A 191 16.73 -0.84 -4.57
N ALA A 192 17.71 -0.44 -5.37
CA ALA A 192 18.95 0.17 -4.89
C ALA A 192 18.71 1.46 -4.09
N SER A 193 17.69 2.24 -4.46
CA SER A 193 17.30 3.43 -3.71
C SER A 193 16.61 3.10 -2.39
N LEU A 194 15.70 2.11 -2.37
CA LEU A 194 15.03 1.67 -1.15
C LEU A 194 16.01 1.06 -0.16
N GLU A 195 16.96 0.25 -0.60
CA GLU A 195 17.97 -0.41 0.25
C GLU A 195 18.89 0.57 1.00
N GLN A 196 18.90 1.85 0.65
CA GLN A 196 19.61 2.90 1.40
C GLN A 196 18.90 3.27 2.72
N HIS A 197 17.59 3.04 2.81
CA HIS A 197 16.74 3.54 3.89
C HIS A 197 15.81 2.48 4.49
N VAL A 198 15.55 1.40 3.75
CA VAL A 198 14.61 0.34 4.09
C VAL A 198 15.37 -0.96 4.31
N HIS A 199 15.07 -1.65 5.40
CA HIS A 199 15.67 -2.93 5.74
C HIS A 199 15.42 -3.97 4.64
N ALA A 200 16.42 -4.81 4.35
CA ALA A 200 16.41 -5.77 3.25
C ALA A 200 15.17 -6.69 3.27
N ASP A 201 14.74 -7.18 4.44
CA ASP A 201 13.53 -8.02 4.54
C ASP A 201 12.24 -7.26 4.21
N ALA A 202 12.17 -5.96 4.50
CA ALA A 202 11.04 -5.14 4.09
C ALA A 202 11.06 -4.94 2.56
N VAL A 203 12.22 -4.67 1.95
CA VAL A 203 12.39 -4.60 0.48
C VAL A 203 11.97 -5.91 -0.19
N ARG A 204 12.40 -7.07 0.35
CA ARG A 204 11.97 -8.39 -0.13
C ARG A 204 10.45 -8.57 -0.05
N ARG A 205 9.81 -8.09 1.01
CA ARG A 205 8.35 -8.13 1.17
C ARG A 205 7.63 -7.23 0.17
N ILE A 206 8.24 -6.10 -0.21
CA ILE A 206 7.72 -5.24 -1.27
C ILE A 206 7.72 -5.97 -2.60
N SER A 207 8.86 -6.58 -2.97
CA SER A 207 8.97 -7.42 -4.16
C SER A 207 7.97 -8.57 -4.15
N TYR A 208 7.84 -9.27 -3.02
CA TYR A 208 6.90 -10.38 -2.90
C TYR A 208 5.46 -9.91 -3.08
N TRP A 209 5.04 -8.81 -2.45
CA TRP A 209 3.72 -8.24 -2.64
C TRP A 209 3.42 -7.93 -4.12
N LEU A 210 4.38 -7.32 -4.83
CA LEU A 210 4.25 -7.00 -6.25
C LEU A 210 4.12 -8.26 -7.11
N SER A 211 4.79 -9.37 -6.75
CA SER A 211 4.64 -10.64 -7.46
C SER A 211 3.23 -11.23 -7.34
N LEU A 212 2.53 -10.91 -6.26
CA LEU A 212 1.16 -11.38 -5.96
C LEU A 212 0.06 -10.44 -6.48
N ALA A 213 0.41 -9.36 -7.20
CA ALA A 213 -0.54 -8.32 -7.61
C ALA A 213 -1.77 -8.88 -8.37
N GLY A 214 -1.56 -9.85 -9.27
CA GLY A 214 -2.62 -10.48 -10.06
C GLY A 214 -3.42 -11.58 -9.35
N LEU A 215 -3.11 -11.89 -8.09
CA LEU A 215 -3.77 -12.96 -7.36
C LEU A 215 -5.05 -12.47 -6.65
N PRO A 216 -6.05 -13.37 -6.48
CA PRO A 216 -7.26 -13.04 -5.73
C PRO A 216 -6.95 -12.54 -4.31
N ARG A 217 -7.79 -11.65 -3.80
CA ARG A 217 -7.72 -11.18 -2.42
C ARG A 217 -8.79 -11.80 -1.54
N ASP A 218 -8.47 -11.98 -0.26
CA ASP A 218 -9.41 -12.41 0.77
C ASP A 218 -10.24 -11.23 1.33
N GLY A 219 -11.08 -11.50 2.33
CA GLY A 219 -11.88 -10.47 3.01
C GLY A 219 -11.04 -9.44 3.79
N ALA A 220 -9.73 -9.68 3.92
CA ALA A 220 -8.78 -8.74 4.48
C ALA A 220 -8.03 -7.96 3.36
N GLY A 221 -8.35 -8.12 2.07
CA GLY A 221 -7.65 -7.42 0.99
C GLY A 221 -6.21 -7.95 0.74
N LEU A 222 -5.82 -9.03 1.41
CA LEU A 222 -4.52 -9.64 1.27
C LEU A 222 -4.58 -10.78 0.23
N PRO A 223 -3.47 -11.12 -0.47
CA PRO A 223 -3.48 -12.21 -1.47
C PRO A 223 -3.88 -13.53 -0.82
N SER A 224 -4.92 -14.20 -1.33
CA SER A 224 -5.56 -15.34 -0.65
C SER A 224 -4.65 -16.56 -0.45
N CYS A 225 -3.61 -16.69 -1.28
CA CYS A 225 -2.64 -17.79 -1.18
C CYS A 225 -1.44 -17.47 -0.28
N ALA A 226 -1.29 -16.23 0.18
CA ALA A 226 -0.11 -15.82 0.90
C ALA A 226 -0.20 -16.25 2.37
N PRO A 227 0.86 -16.89 2.93
CA PRO A 227 0.87 -17.29 4.32
C PRO A 227 0.75 -16.07 5.25
N ARG A 228 0.15 -16.27 6.44
CA ARG A 228 -0.33 -15.20 7.31
C ARG A 228 0.29 -15.27 8.69
N THR A 229 0.70 -14.12 9.20
CA THR A 229 1.00 -13.96 10.62
C THR A 229 -0.25 -13.52 11.38
N LEU A 230 -0.90 -14.43 12.11
CA LEU A 230 -2.16 -14.18 12.85
C LEU A 230 -2.09 -13.01 13.85
N ALA A 231 -0.90 -12.65 14.34
CA ALA A 231 -0.70 -11.56 15.30
C ALA A 231 -0.86 -10.14 14.73
N SER A 232 -1.09 -9.98 13.41
CA SER A 232 -1.03 -8.69 12.71
C SER A 232 -2.38 -7.97 12.52
N LEU A 233 -3.51 -8.63 12.80
CA LEU A 233 -4.85 -8.05 12.60
C LEU A 233 -5.12 -6.78 13.45
N PRO A 234 -4.70 -6.68 14.73
CA PRO A 234 -4.87 -5.47 15.52
C PRO A 234 -4.10 -4.27 14.95
N ILE A 235 -2.86 -4.50 14.51
CA ILE A 235 -1.97 -3.47 13.95
C ILE A 235 -2.61 -2.82 12.73
N ARG A 236 -3.11 -3.64 11.79
CA ARG A 236 -3.75 -3.13 10.59
C ARG A 236 -4.94 -2.23 10.92
N THR A 237 -5.85 -2.68 11.76
CA THR A 237 -7.07 -1.93 12.07
C THR A 237 -6.73 -0.56 12.69
N GLN A 238 -5.79 -0.55 13.64
CA GLN A 238 -5.32 0.70 14.26
C GLN A 238 -4.67 1.62 13.24
N THR A 239 -3.86 1.07 12.34
CA THR A 239 -3.19 1.81 11.28
C THR A 239 -4.19 2.49 10.34
N GLU A 240 -5.17 1.73 9.85
CA GLU A 240 -6.18 2.22 8.90
C GLU A 240 -7.04 3.33 9.52
N VAL A 241 -7.38 3.23 10.81
CA VAL A 241 -8.15 4.28 11.52
C VAL A 241 -7.40 5.61 11.50
N VAL A 242 -6.09 5.60 11.75
CA VAL A 242 -5.29 6.84 11.75
C VAL A 242 -5.06 7.34 10.33
N LEU A 243 -4.69 6.45 9.41
CA LEU A 243 -4.35 6.79 8.04
C LEU A 243 -5.54 7.36 7.25
N LEU A 244 -6.73 6.78 7.46
CA LEU A 244 -7.95 7.10 6.72
C LEU A 244 -8.87 8.09 7.46
N ARG A 245 -8.42 8.66 8.58
CA ARG A 245 -9.21 9.58 9.43
C ARG A 245 -9.72 10.78 8.65
N ARG A 246 -11.03 10.83 8.40
CA ARG A 246 -11.69 11.96 7.71
C ARG A 246 -11.79 13.19 8.59
#